data_AF-A0A4C1X241-F1
#
_entry.id   AF-A0A4C1X241-F1
#
_cell.length_a   1.000
_cell.length_b   1.000
_cell.length_c   1.000
_cell.angle_alpha   90.00
_cell.angle_beta   90.00
_cell.angle_gamma   90.00
#
_symmetry.space_group_name_H-M   'P 1'
#
loop_
_entity.id
_entity.type
_entity.pdbx_description
1 polymer ?
#
loop_
_entity_poly.entity_id
_entity_poly.type
_entity_poly.pdbx_seq_one_letter_code
_entity_poly.pdbx_strand_id
1 'polypeptide(L)'
;MTPLILTGRLHYRHLATDSNFRLCDLFPNNIICVLIPSRPAFTEAPRVPADRHYWYAQAQETLNKRLQYAPDTKPVAKNVILVVGDGMSLATATAARVLRGQRRGQPGEDTDLAWDTFPAVALAKTYNVDAQTGESSACATALLCGVKARYETLGVDASARFNSCSSAVGARVTSLLDWAHQADPPGDMICANPQEPLTHETRTSDGAVVLEQSKWSGIVTTARVTHATPAALYAHAPSRYWEDDSRVPPAVRKDCRDIALQMVENEPGKSVNHASHLLEVYNSIRDTTAWFEISSNISTSSGRNKRVDKRRSINRDTARCARAARALESLTQTKSVIMGGGRRHFLPTVTTDPEHAGREGRRLDGRNLAEDWVRDKRRRRLRAQYLNTREQLAKLDPRSVDYLLGESHALWSRAFLSETVSLLR
;
A
#
# COMPACT_ATOMS: atom_id res chain seq x y z
N MET A 1 60.13 25.08 -4.08
CA MET A 1 59.34 25.54 -5.24
C MET A 1 57.89 25.20 -4.98
N THR A 2 57.10 26.24 -4.73
CA THR A 2 55.66 26.23 -4.44
C THR A 2 54.87 25.87 -5.70
N PRO A 3 53.85 24.99 -5.65
CA PRO A 3 52.90 24.89 -6.75
C PRO A 3 51.93 26.07 -6.68
N LEU A 4 52.04 26.96 -7.66
CA LEU A 4 51.16 28.09 -7.89
C LEU A 4 49.84 27.56 -8.51
N ILE A 5 48.73 27.72 -7.81
CA ILE A 5 47.38 27.47 -8.34
C ILE A 5 46.98 28.70 -9.16
N LEU A 6 46.85 28.55 -10.47
CA LEU A 6 46.25 29.56 -11.35
C LEU A 6 44.77 29.23 -11.58
N THR A 7 43.88 29.98 -10.91
CA THR A 7 42.46 30.02 -11.20
C THR A 7 42.19 30.97 -12.37
N GLY A 8 41.72 30.44 -13.50
CA GLY A 8 41.27 31.23 -14.65
C GLY A 8 39.78 31.03 -14.92
N ARG A 9 38.99 32.11 -14.79
CA ARG A 9 37.59 32.21 -15.27
C ARG A 9 37.56 32.06 -16.79
N LEU A 10 36.95 30.99 -17.30
CA LEU A 10 36.55 30.94 -18.72
C LEU A 10 35.14 31.54 -18.86
N HIS A 11 35.11 32.75 -19.42
CA HIS A 11 33.91 33.30 -20.05
C HIS A 11 33.55 32.42 -21.25
N TYR A 12 32.38 31.78 -21.21
CA TYR A 12 31.78 31.14 -22.38
C TYR A 12 31.34 32.24 -23.36
N ARG A 13 32.20 32.58 -24.32
CA ARG A 13 31.81 33.26 -25.56
C ARG A 13 31.98 32.28 -26.71
N HIS A 14 30.92 32.20 -27.52
CA HIS A 14 30.81 31.51 -28.81
C HIS A 14 32.14 31.07 -29.43
N LEU A 15 32.42 29.77 -29.37
CA LEU A 15 33.24 29.10 -30.37
C LEU A 15 32.31 28.19 -31.17
N ALA A 16 31.96 28.71 -32.34
CA ALA A 16 31.36 27.96 -33.41
C ALA A 16 32.24 26.74 -33.71
N THR A 17 31.55 25.64 -34.03
CA THR A 17 32.10 24.39 -34.49
C THR A 17 32.96 24.59 -35.74
N ASP A 18 34.28 24.64 -35.57
CA ASP A 18 35.22 24.29 -36.62
C ASP A 18 35.67 22.84 -36.38
N SER A 19 35.15 21.96 -37.22
CA SER A 19 35.42 20.53 -37.22
C SER A 19 36.80 20.23 -37.79
N ASN A 20 37.88 20.64 -37.10
CA ASN A 20 39.26 20.20 -37.41
C ASN A 20 40.30 20.53 -36.32
N PHE A 21 39.96 20.44 -35.02
CA PHE A 21 40.98 20.51 -33.96
C PHE A 21 41.46 19.10 -33.60
N ARG A 22 42.57 18.66 -34.21
CA ARG A 22 43.25 17.39 -33.86
C ARG A 22 44.32 17.65 -32.79
N LEU A 23 44.10 17.13 -31.59
CA LEU A 23 45.05 17.22 -30.47
C LEU A 23 46.19 16.19 -30.59
N CYS A 24 46.75 16.00 -31.79
CA CYS A 24 47.74 14.96 -32.07
C CYS A 24 49.05 15.46 -32.73
N ASP A 25 49.22 16.77 -32.97
CA ASP A 25 50.40 17.27 -33.67
C ASP A 25 51.60 17.63 -32.77
N LEU A 26 51.69 17.09 -31.55
CA LEU A 26 52.76 17.49 -30.60
C LEU A 26 53.69 16.39 -30.06
N PHE A 27 53.50 15.10 -30.35
CA PHE A 27 54.47 14.07 -29.91
C PHE A 27 54.54 12.88 -30.87
N PRO A 28 55.68 12.62 -31.54
CA PRO A 28 55.85 11.42 -32.33
C PRO A 28 56.28 10.27 -31.43
N ASN A 29 55.55 9.15 -31.56
CA ASN A 29 55.83 7.80 -31.05
C ASN A 29 55.19 7.41 -29.70
N ASN A 30 54.27 6.44 -29.81
CA ASN A 30 53.72 5.56 -28.78
C ASN A 30 52.68 6.12 -27.79
N ILE A 31 51.44 6.37 -28.26
CA ILE A 31 50.24 6.33 -27.41
C ILE A 31 49.11 5.57 -28.13
N ILE A 32 48.55 4.55 -27.46
CA ILE A 32 47.34 3.84 -27.90
C ILE A 32 46.18 4.84 -27.93
N CYS A 33 45.65 5.12 -29.12
CA CYS A 33 44.43 5.91 -29.28
C CYS A 33 43.23 5.09 -28.79
N VAL A 34 42.79 5.35 -27.55
CA VAL A 34 41.47 4.93 -27.10
C VAL A 34 40.46 5.87 -27.77
N LEU A 35 39.78 5.38 -28.80
CA LEU A 35 38.57 6.00 -29.33
C LEU A 35 37.52 5.97 -28.21
N ILE A 36 37.44 7.05 -27.43
CA ILE A 36 36.26 7.32 -26.62
C ILE A 36 35.16 7.56 -27.64
N PRO A 37 34.12 6.70 -27.73
CA PRO A 37 33.00 7.01 -28.60
C PRO A 37 32.48 8.38 -28.18
N SER A 38 32.50 9.32 -29.12
CA SER A 38 31.83 10.60 -28.95
C SER A 38 30.42 10.30 -28.46
N ARG A 39 30.00 10.94 -27.37
CA ARG A 39 28.59 10.93 -26.97
C ARG A 39 27.77 11.18 -28.25
N PRO A 40 26.69 10.43 -28.50
CA PRO A 40 25.84 10.69 -29.65
C PRO A 40 25.55 12.19 -29.65
N ALA A 41 25.91 12.85 -30.75
CA ALA A 41 25.61 14.26 -30.93
C ALA A 41 24.12 14.41 -30.65
N PHE A 42 23.75 15.32 -29.73
CA PHE A 42 22.38 15.74 -29.58
C PHE A 42 21.98 16.33 -30.94
N THR A 43 21.34 15.53 -31.78
CA THR A 43 20.61 16.03 -32.93
C THR A 43 19.46 16.84 -32.32
N GLU A 44 19.57 18.17 -32.35
CA GLU A 44 18.43 19.02 -32.02
C GLU A 44 17.27 18.60 -32.90
N ALA A 45 16.23 18.02 -32.29
CA ALA A 45 14.95 17.85 -32.96
C ALA A 45 14.53 19.22 -33.52
N PRO A 46 13.96 19.29 -34.75
CA PRO A 46 13.53 20.56 -35.33
C PRO A 46 12.62 21.27 -34.33
N ARG A 47 13.08 22.40 -33.81
CA ARG A 47 12.32 23.19 -32.84
C ARG A 47 11.14 23.77 -33.58
N VAL A 48 9.93 23.34 -33.22
CA VAL A 48 8.70 24.01 -33.64
C VAL A 48 8.86 25.50 -33.26
N PRO A 49 8.61 26.45 -34.16
CA PRO A 49 8.68 27.86 -33.83
C PRO A 49 7.71 28.14 -32.67
N ALA A 50 8.25 28.42 -31.48
CA ALA A 50 7.47 28.74 -30.27
C ALA A 50 6.98 30.20 -30.32
N ASP A 51 6.34 30.55 -31.43
CA ASP A 51 5.77 31.87 -31.66
C ASP A 51 4.46 32.07 -30.88
N ARG A 52 3.84 33.25 -31.01
CA ARG A 52 2.58 33.53 -30.30
C ARG A 52 1.46 32.54 -30.65
N HIS A 53 1.41 32.02 -31.88
CA HIS A 53 0.34 31.14 -32.34
C HIS A 53 0.46 29.76 -31.71
N TYR A 54 1.70 29.27 -31.54
CA TYR A 54 1.99 28.06 -30.78
C TYR A 54 1.42 28.13 -29.35
N TRP A 55 1.74 29.20 -28.60
CA TRP A 55 1.27 29.35 -27.22
C TRP A 55 -0.25 29.52 -27.12
N TYR A 56 -0.86 30.27 -28.04
CA TYR A 56 -2.32 30.43 -28.07
C TYR A 56 -3.05 29.13 -28.39
N ALA A 57 -2.53 28.33 -29.32
CA ALA A 57 -3.09 27.02 -29.64
C ALA A 57 -3.04 26.08 -28.42
N GLN A 58 -1.90 26.03 -27.73
CA GLN A 58 -1.73 25.21 -26.51
C GLN A 58 -2.67 25.66 -25.37
N ALA A 59 -2.83 26.97 -25.18
CA ALA A 59 -3.74 27.54 -24.19
C ALA A 59 -5.20 27.20 -24.50
N GLN A 60 -5.62 27.34 -25.77
CA GLN A 60 -6.98 27.00 -26.20
C GLN A 60 -7.28 25.50 -26.04
N GLU A 61 -6.32 24.64 -26.37
CA GLU A 61 -6.44 23.19 -26.15
C GLU A 61 -6.60 22.87 -24.66
N THR A 62 -5.81 23.51 -23.81
CA THR A 62 -5.89 23.34 -22.34
C THR A 62 -7.24 23.79 -21.80
N LEU A 63 -7.74 24.96 -22.24
CA LEU A 63 -9.07 25.46 -21.87
C LEU A 63 -10.18 24.49 -22.28
N ASN A 64 -10.16 24.03 -23.54
CA ASN A 64 -11.14 23.08 -24.06
C ASN A 64 -11.14 21.77 -23.26
N LYS A 65 -9.96 21.26 -22.89
CA LYS A 65 -9.83 20.09 -22.00
C LYS A 65 -10.49 20.35 -20.64
N ARG A 66 -10.26 21.51 -20.03
CA ARG A 66 -10.82 21.87 -18.72
C ARG A 66 -12.34 21.99 -18.73
N LEU A 67 -12.90 22.57 -19.80
CA LEU A 67 -14.36 22.69 -19.96
C LEU A 67 -15.06 21.32 -20.04
N GLN A 68 -14.37 20.26 -20.49
CA GLN A 68 -14.92 18.90 -20.55
C GLN A 68 -14.96 18.20 -19.17
N TYR A 69 -14.17 18.64 -18.19
CA TYR A 69 -14.07 18.00 -16.86
C TYR A 69 -15.19 18.40 -15.89
N ALA A 70 -16.24 19.08 -16.36
CA ALA A 70 -17.36 19.54 -15.53
C ALA A 70 -18.64 18.67 -15.66
N PRO A 71 -18.66 17.37 -15.27
CA PRO A 71 -19.91 16.69 -15.03
C PRO A 71 -20.34 16.78 -13.55
N ASP A 72 -21.58 17.23 -13.34
CA ASP A 72 -22.37 17.32 -12.09
C ASP A 72 -22.66 15.98 -11.38
N THR A 73 -21.91 14.94 -11.70
CA THR A 73 -22.06 13.64 -11.05
C THR A 73 -21.17 13.62 -9.81
N LYS A 74 -21.69 13.17 -8.67
CA LYS A 74 -20.88 12.79 -7.50
C LYS A 74 -20.58 11.28 -7.60
N PRO A 75 -19.69 10.81 -8.50
CA PRO A 75 -19.44 9.38 -8.63
C PRO A 75 -18.81 8.85 -7.35
N VAL A 76 -19.37 7.76 -6.83
CA VAL A 76 -18.75 7.01 -5.73
C VAL A 76 -17.61 6.18 -6.30
N ALA A 77 -16.40 6.36 -5.76
CA ALA A 77 -15.22 5.64 -6.24
C ALA A 77 -15.28 4.15 -5.84
N LYS A 78 -15.25 3.26 -6.84
CA LYS A 78 -15.14 1.82 -6.60
C LYS A 78 -13.77 1.47 -6.00
N ASN A 79 -12.70 2.01 -6.59
CA ASN A 79 -11.30 1.74 -6.27
C ASN A 79 -10.57 3.04 -5.91
N VAL A 80 -9.63 2.96 -4.97
CA VAL A 80 -8.74 4.07 -4.63
C VAL A 80 -7.29 3.60 -4.81
N ILE A 81 -6.51 4.33 -5.59
CA ILE A 81 -5.07 4.11 -5.76
C ILE A 81 -4.36 5.38 -5.30
N LEU A 82 -3.56 5.27 -4.24
CA LEU A 82 -2.79 6.38 -3.70
C LEU A 82 -1.30 6.16 -3.98
N VAL A 83 -0.69 7.09 -4.72
CA VAL A 83 0.74 7.08 -5.02
C VAL A 83 1.43 8.13 -4.19
N VAL A 84 2.30 7.71 -3.26
CA VAL A 84 3.01 8.61 -2.34
C VAL A 84 4.47 8.73 -2.75
N GLY A 85 4.88 9.91 -3.21
CA GLY A 85 6.28 10.25 -3.45
C GLY A 85 6.95 10.76 -2.17
N ASP A 86 7.62 9.88 -1.42
CA ASP A 86 8.32 10.25 -0.19
C ASP A 86 9.42 11.29 -0.48
N GLY A 87 9.34 12.47 0.15
CA GLY A 87 10.25 13.59 -0.12
C GLY A 87 10.09 14.28 -1.48
N MET A 88 9.02 14.02 -2.23
CA MET A 88 8.80 14.62 -3.55
C MET A 88 8.23 16.05 -3.45
N SER A 89 9.12 17.03 -3.31
CA SER A 89 8.76 18.45 -3.39
C SER A 89 8.33 18.89 -4.81
N LEU A 90 7.75 20.08 -4.94
CA LEU A 90 7.48 20.69 -6.25
C LEU A 90 8.76 20.84 -7.08
N ALA A 91 9.89 21.16 -6.44
CA ALA A 91 11.18 21.24 -7.11
C ALA A 91 11.63 19.86 -7.61
N THR A 92 11.43 18.81 -6.82
CA THR A 92 11.72 17.42 -7.21
C THR A 92 10.87 16.99 -8.41
N ALA A 93 9.59 17.34 -8.42
CA ALA A 93 8.69 17.04 -9.53
C ALA A 93 9.13 17.75 -10.83
N THR A 94 9.45 19.04 -10.76
CA THR A 94 9.95 19.79 -11.93
C THR A 94 11.30 19.28 -12.43
N ALA A 95 12.24 18.94 -11.53
CA ALA A 95 13.50 18.34 -11.93
C ALA A 95 13.30 16.97 -12.60
N ALA A 96 12.36 16.15 -12.10
CA ALA A 96 12.01 14.87 -12.70
C ALA A 96 11.38 15.04 -14.09
N ARG A 97 10.59 16.10 -14.29
CA ARG A 97 10.01 16.48 -15.58
C ARG A 97 11.08 16.72 -16.64
N VAL A 98 12.02 17.61 -16.34
CA VAL A 98 13.14 17.96 -17.21
C VAL A 98 13.98 16.72 -17.53
N LEU A 99 14.35 15.95 -16.50
CA LEU A 99 15.13 14.73 -16.68
C LEU A 99 14.43 13.69 -17.56
N ARG A 100 13.09 13.58 -17.47
CA ARG A 100 12.31 12.65 -18.30
C ARG A 100 12.36 13.03 -19.77
N GLY A 101 12.18 14.31 -20.11
CA GLY A 101 12.28 14.78 -21.48
C GLY A 101 13.68 14.60 -22.07
N GLN A 102 14.72 14.97 -21.31
CA GLN A 102 16.11 14.79 -21.71
C GLN A 102 16.46 13.33 -22.00
N ARG A 103 15.94 12.39 -21.21
CA ARG A 103 16.12 10.94 -21.46
C ARG A 103 15.40 10.43 -22.71
N ARG A 104 14.46 11.19 -23.26
CA ARG A 104 13.77 10.91 -24.52
C ARG A 104 14.37 11.70 -25.69
N GLY A 105 15.49 12.39 -25.50
CA GLY A 105 16.10 13.25 -26.51
C GLY A 105 15.37 14.58 -26.73
N GLN A 106 14.47 14.97 -25.82
CA GLN A 106 13.76 16.25 -25.84
C GLN A 106 14.47 17.28 -24.93
N PRO A 107 14.19 18.59 -25.06
CA PRO A 107 14.80 19.63 -24.21
C PRO A 107 14.58 19.39 -22.70
N GLY A 108 13.36 18.98 -22.32
CA GLY A 108 13.01 18.60 -20.96
C GLY A 108 11.79 19.34 -20.40
N GLU A 109 11.78 20.66 -20.52
CA GLU A 109 10.89 21.58 -19.82
C GLU A 109 9.41 21.36 -20.19
N ASP A 110 9.13 21.08 -21.47
CA ASP A 110 7.78 20.89 -22.01
C ASP A 110 7.25 19.45 -21.88
N THR A 111 7.99 18.56 -21.22
CA THR A 111 7.58 17.16 -21.07
C THR A 111 6.60 17.01 -19.91
N ASP A 112 5.49 16.29 -20.05
CA ASP A 112 4.62 16.01 -18.89
C ASP A 112 5.01 14.72 -18.15
N LEU A 113 4.90 14.75 -16.80
CA LEU A 113 4.82 13.56 -15.97
C LEU A 113 3.40 12.96 -16.03
N ALA A 114 3.26 11.70 -15.62
CA ALA A 114 1.97 11.01 -15.69
C ALA A 114 0.87 11.69 -14.85
N TRP A 115 1.24 12.32 -13.73
CA TRP A 115 0.33 13.04 -12.84
C TRP A 115 0.19 14.53 -13.18
N ASP A 116 1.01 15.07 -14.10
CA ASP A 116 0.81 16.46 -14.59
C ASP A 116 -0.49 16.57 -15.43
N THR A 117 -0.99 15.45 -15.95
CA THR A 117 -2.23 15.37 -16.72
C THR A 117 -3.49 15.26 -15.86
N PHE A 118 -3.34 15.15 -14.52
CA PHE A 118 -4.49 14.99 -13.63
C PHE A 118 -5.33 16.28 -13.58
N PRO A 119 -6.66 16.15 -13.53
CA PRO A 119 -7.54 17.32 -13.62
C PRO A 119 -7.56 18.15 -12.34
N ALA A 120 -7.17 17.60 -11.19
CA ALA A 120 -7.20 18.30 -9.92
C ALA A 120 -5.79 18.37 -9.32
N VAL A 121 -5.45 19.56 -8.80
CA VAL A 121 -4.23 19.80 -8.03
C VAL A 121 -4.60 20.54 -6.75
N ALA A 122 -3.96 20.18 -5.65
CA ALA A 122 -4.09 20.85 -4.37
C ALA A 122 -2.72 20.95 -3.70
N LEU A 123 -2.55 21.95 -2.84
CA LEU A 123 -1.39 22.08 -1.98
C LEU A 123 -1.73 21.55 -0.58
N ALA A 124 -0.85 20.72 -0.03
CA ALA A 124 -1.00 20.15 1.30
C ALA A 124 -0.04 20.82 2.30
N LYS A 125 -0.56 21.20 3.48
CA LYS A 125 0.25 21.75 4.59
C LYS A 125 0.79 20.63 5.47
N THR A 126 2.09 20.37 5.37
CA THR A 126 2.75 19.15 5.90
C THR A 126 3.30 19.25 7.33
N TYR A 127 3.16 20.39 8.01
CA TYR A 127 3.63 20.52 9.40
C TYR A 127 3.02 19.44 10.32
N ASN A 128 3.78 18.95 11.29
CA ASN A 128 3.29 18.05 12.34
C ASN A 128 2.84 18.87 13.56
N VAL A 129 2.17 18.24 14.53
CA VAL A 129 1.60 18.98 15.66
C VAL A 129 2.67 19.74 16.47
N ASP A 130 3.90 19.23 16.50
CA ASP A 130 5.03 19.77 17.24
C ASP A 130 6.27 20.07 16.37
N ALA A 131 6.14 20.05 15.04
CA ALA A 131 7.23 20.36 14.12
C ALA A 131 6.75 21.10 12.87
N GLN A 132 7.49 22.13 12.45
CA GLN A 132 7.20 22.87 11.23
C GLN A 132 7.51 22.05 9.97
N THR A 133 8.64 21.35 9.97
CA THR A 133 9.05 20.46 8.89
C THR A 133 8.39 19.10 9.10
N GLY A 134 7.57 18.69 8.13
CA GLY A 134 6.87 17.41 8.17
C GLY A 134 7.83 16.22 8.08
N GLU A 135 7.60 15.25 8.94
CA GLU A 135 8.30 13.97 8.99
C GLU A 135 7.43 12.83 8.43
N SER A 136 8.03 11.81 7.82
CA SER A 136 7.30 10.77 7.07
C SER A 136 6.21 10.06 7.89
N SER A 137 6.45 9.67 9.14
CA SER A 137 5.47 8.93 9.95
C SER A 137 4.27 9.78 10.36
N ALA A 138 4.52 11.01 10.81
CA ALA A 138 3.45 11.91 11.21
C ALA A 138 2.68 12.44 9.98
N CYS A 139 3.36 12.66 8.86
CA CYS A 139 2.69 13.00 7.58
C CYS A 139 1.90 11.82 7.01
N ALA A 140 2.41 10.59 7.12
CA ALA A 140 1.69 9.40 6.68
C ALA A 140 0.44 9.17 7.55
N THR A 141 0.52 9.39 8.86
CA THR A 141 -0.66 9.35 9.75
C THR A 141 -1.69 10.40 9.33
N ALA A 142 -1.27 11.63 9.01
CA ALA A 142 -2.18 12.65 8.52
C ALA A 142 -2.81 12.29 7.16
N LEU A 143 -2.02 11.74 6.24
CA LEU A 143 -2.46 11.39 4.89
C LEU A 143 -3.36 10.16 4.85
N LEU A 144 -3.05 9.15 5.66
CA LEU A 144 -3.64 7.81 5.59
C LEU A 144 -4.65 7.54 6.71
N CYS A 145 -4.60 8.29 7.81
CA CYS A 145 -5.56 8.17 8.94
C CYS A 145 -6.41 9.44 9.11
N GLY A 146 -6.08 10.53 8.41
CA GLY A 146 -6.82 11.80 8.51
C GLY A 146 -6.54 12.61 9.78
N VAL A 147 -5.56 12.21 10.61
CA VAL A 147 -5.25 12.85 11.90
C VAL A 147 -3.79 13.29 11.93
N LYS A 148 -3.53 14.55 12.29
CA LYS A 148 -2.15 15.02 12.50
C LYS A 148 -1.56 14.41 13.77
N ALA A 149 -0.32 13.93 13.65
CA ALA A 149 0.41 13.31 14.74
C ALA A 149 1.64 14.14 15.15
N ARG A 150 2.28 13.71 16.24
CA ARG A 150 3.58 14.24 16.68
C ARG A 150 4.72 13.66 15.86
N TYR A 151 5.82 14.40 15.78
CA TYR A 151 7.04 14.01 15.10
C TYR A 151 7.48 12.59 15.49
N GLU A 152 7.82 11.76 14.49
CA GLU A 152 8.29 10.36 14.65
C GLU A 152 7.30 9.37 15.28
N THR A 153 6.05 9.76 15.51
CA THR A 153 4.96 8.85 15.92
C THR A 153 4.18 8.34 14.70
N LEU A 154 3.64 7.12 14.82
CA LEU A 154 3.06 6.38 13.69
C LEU A 154 1.69 5.82 14.05
N GLY A 155 0.67 6.14 13.25
CA GLY A 155 -0.68 5.58 13.42
C GLY A 155 -1.33 5.94 14.75
N VAL A 156 -0.90 7.04 15.36
CA VAL A 156 -1.41 7.54 16.65
C VAL A 156 -1.68 9.03 16.56
N ASP A 157 -2.62 9.52 17.36
CA ASP A 157 -2.91 10.94 17.48
C ASP A 157 -1.84 11.70 18.30
N ALA A 158 -2.06 13.00 18.50
CA ALA A 158 -1.11 13.87 19.19
C ALA A 158 -1.02 13.65 20.72
N SER A 159 -1.83 12.79 21.31
CA SER A 159 -1.73 12.42 22.73
C SER A 159 -0.60 11.42 22.99
N ALA A 160 -0.25 10.61 21.98
CA ALA A 160 0.93 9.76 22.04
C ALA A 160 2.20 10.60 22.04
N ARG A 161 3.19 10.18 22.83
CA ARG A 161 4.50 10.81 22.93
C ARG A 161 5.56 9.94 22.30
N PHE A 162 6.52 10.58 21.64
CA PHE A 162 7.64 9.89 21.02
C PHE A 162 8.34 8.97 22.04
N ASN A 163 8.59 7.73 21.63
CA ASN A 163 9.29 6.70 22.40
C ASN A 163 8.64 6.31 23.74
N SER A 164 7.36 6.64 23.95
CA SER A 164 6.60 6.28 25.15
C SER A 164 5.51 5.26 24.84
N CYS A 165 5.79 3.99 25.15
CA CYS A 165 4.89 2.84 24.92
C CYS A 165 3.48 3.06 25.50
N SER A 166 3.40 3.45 26.77
CA SER A 166 2.13 3.62 27.48
C SER A 166 1.22 4.68 26.84
N SER A 167 1.82 5.73 26.25
CA SER A 167 1.06 6.80 25.60
C SER A 167 0.41 6.39 24.27
N ALA A 168 0.90 5.33 23.62
CA ALA A 168 0.37 4.89 22.32
C ALA A 168 -0.89 4.02 22.44
N VAL A 169 -1.17 3.44 23.62
CA VAL A 169 -2.27 2.48 23.80
C VAL A 169 -3.64 3.13 23.58
N GLY A 170 -3.85 4.33 24.13
CA GLY A 170 -5.11 5.07 24.02
C GLY A 170 -5.18 6.03 22.82
N ALA A 171 -4.08 6.17 22.06
CA ALA A 171 -3.93 7.18 21.01
C ALA A 171 -4.10 6.63 19.59
N ARG A 172 -4.47 5.35 19.44
CA ARG A 172 -4.54 4.68 18.13
C ARG A 172 -5.58 5.34 17.23
N VAL A 173 -5.25 5.54 15.96
CA VAL A 173 -6.17 6.06 14.95
C VAL A 173 -6.35 5.07 13.82
N THR A 174 -7.57 4.93 13.31
CA THR A 174 -7.89 4.08 12.16
C THR A 174 -7.33 4.67 10.87
N SER A 175 -6.89 3.81 9.95
CA SER A 175 -6.38 4.19 8.64
C SER A 175 -7.39 3.94 7.51
N LEU A 176 -7.06 4.38 6.30
CA LEU A 176 -7.76 4.04 5.07
C LEU A 176 -7.89 2.53 4.86
N LEU A 177 -6.96 1.74 5.37
CA LEU A 177 -7.01 0.29 5.30
C LEU A 177 -8.11 -0.28 6.20
N ASP A 178 -8.21 0.24 7.44
CA ASP A 178 -9.28 -0.12 8.37
C ASP A 178 -10.65 0.22 7.76
N TRP A 179 -10.78 1.41 7.18
CA TRP A 179 -12.03 1.84 6.54
C TRP A 179 -12.37 1.02 5.29
N ALA A 180 -11.38 0.55 4.54
CA ALA A 180 -11.60 -0.31 3.39
C ALA A 180 -12.10 -1.71 3.80
N HIS A 181 -11.70 -2.19 4.98
CA HIS A 181 -12.16 -3.48 5.52
C HIS A 181 -13.56 -3.38 6.13
N GLN A 182 -13.88 -2.23 6.75
CA GLN A 182 -15.18 -1.93 7.36
C GLN A 182 -16.23 -1.42 6.36
N ALA A 183 -15.88 -1.24 5.09
CA ALA A 183 -16.80 -0.67 4.11
C ALA A 183 -17.92 -1.66 3.75
N ASP A 184 -19.17 -1.25 3.98
CA ASP A 184 -20.34 -1.95 3.49
C ASP A 184 -20.40 -1.97 1.94
N PRO A 185 -20.95 -3.04 1.34
CA PRO A 185 -21.20 -3.05 -0.09
C PRO A 185 -22.25 -1.99 -0.46
N PRO A 186 -22.17 -1.37 -1.65
CA PRO A 186 -23.27 -0.57 -2.17
C PRO A 186 -24.43 -1.51 -2.57
N GLY A 187 -25.38 -1.71 -1.67
CA GLY A 187 -26.65 -2.40 -1.94
C GLY A 187 -27.08 -3.35 -0.82
N ASP A 188 -28.21 -3.02 -0.21
CA ASP A 188 -28.84 -3.78 0.87
C ASP A 188 -29.02 -5.27 0.53
N MET A 189 -28.32 -6.15 1.24
CA MET A 189 -28.69 -7.55 1.34
C MET A 189 -28.92 -7.91 2.80
N ILE A 190 -30.16 -7.70 3.24
CA ILE A 190 -30.64 -7.95 4.60
C ILE A 190 -31.07 -9.42 4.71
N CYS A 191 -30.37 -10.23 5.50
CA CYS A 191 -30.90 -11.50 5.98
C CYS A 191 -31.57 -11.29 7.34
N ALA A 192 -32.90 -11.41 7.41
CA ALA A 192 -33.66 -11.29 8.67
C ALA A 192 -33.67 -12.63 9.46
N ASN A 193 -33.51 -12.57 10.78
CA ASN A 193 -33.69 -13.71 11.69
C ASN A 193 -35.15 -13.77 12.20
N PRO A 194 -35.90 -14.90 12.16
CA PRO A 194 -37.33 -14.90 12.46
C PRO A 194 -37.75 -15.20 13.91
N GLN A 195 -36.87 -15.33 14.92
CA GLN A 195 -37.34 -15.67 16.27
C GLN A 195 -36.46 -15.13 17.42
N GLU A 196 -36.92 -14.05 18.09
CA GLU A 196 -36.80 -13.92 19.56
C GLU A 196 -38.13 -13.37 20.14
N PRO A 197 -38.59 -13.86 21.31
CA PRO A 197 -39.77 -13.33 21.98
C PRO A 197 -39.45 -12.04 22.75
N LEU A 198 -40.26 -11.02 22.49
CA LEU A 198 -40.18 -9.66 23.03
C LEU A 198 -40.28 -9.59 24.56
N THR A 199 -39.23 -9.14 25.23
CA THR A 199 -39.35 -8.43 26.52
C THR A 199 -38.31 -7.30 26.64
N HIS A 200 -38.82 -6.10 26.90
CA HIS A 200 -38.16 -4.82 27.19
C HIS A 200 -37.64 -3.94 26.04
N GLU A 201 -38.11 -2.70 26.09
CA GLU A 201 -38.09 -1.64 25.09
C GLU A 201 -36.72 -0.97 24.95
N THR A 202 -36.02 -1.24 23.85
CA THR A 202 -35.19 -0.24 23.17
C THR A 202 -35.36 -0.47 21.67
N ARG A 203 -36.18 0.40 21.09
CA ARG A 203 -36.67 0.34 19.72
C ARG A 203 -35.60 0.87 18.76
N THR A 204 -34.66 0.03 18.34
CA THR A 204 -34.07 0.15 16.99
C THR A 204 -34.72 -0.91 16.14
N SER A 205 -35.73 -0.51 15.37
CA SER A 205 -36.26 -1.32 14.28
C SER A 205 -35.13 -1.58 13.30
N ASP A 206 -34.65 -2.82 13.29
CA ASP A 206 -34.05 -3.56 12.17
C ASP A 206 -32.91 -4.45 12.70
N GLY A 207 -33.27 -5.69 13.06
CA GLY A 207 -32.31 -6.78 13.28
C GLY A 207 -31.70 -7.26 11.95
N ALA A 208 -31.10 -6.33 11.21
CA ALA A 208 -30.44 -6.58 9.94
C ALA A 208 -29.03 -7.09 10.19
N VAL A 209 -28.73 -8.31 9.73
CA VAL A 209 -27.34 -8.74 9.54
C VAL A 209 -26.88 -8.17 8.20
N VAL A 210 -26.18 -7.03 8.24
CA VAL A 210 -25.46 -6.50 7.07
C VAL A 210 -24.19 -7.34 6.92
N LEU A 211 -24.03 -7.98 5.76
CA LEU A 211 -22.82 -8.72 5.43
C LEU A 211 -21.82 -7.74 4.81
N GLU A 212 -20.89 -7.22 5.63
CA GLU A 212 -19.80 -6.36 5.18
C GLU A 212 -18.97 -7.05 4.10
N GLN A 213 -18.89 -6.46 2.91
CA GLN A 213 -17.98 -6.89 1.85
C GLN A 213 -16.68 -6.09 1.98
N SER A 214 -15.70 -6.67 2.68
CA SER A 214 -14.34 -6.12 2.75
C SER A 214 -13.79 -5.89 1.33
N LYS A 215 -13.35 -4.66 1.04
CA LYS A 215 -12.67 -4.35 -0.22
C LYS A 215 -11.32 -5.06 -0.28
N TRP A 216 -10.74 -5.16 -1.48
CA TRP A 216 -9.33 -5.56 -1.62
C TRP A 216 -8.42 -4.41 -1.24
N SER A 217 -7.26 -4.74 -0.72
CA SER A 217 -6.27 -3.75 -0.30
C SER A 217 -4.86 -4.27 -0.46
N GLY A 218 -3.93 -3.35 -0.63
CA GLY A 218 -2.53 -3.69 -0.77
C GLY A 218 -1.61 -2.51 -0.54
N ILE A 219 -0.37 -2.84 -0.18
CA ILE A 219 0.73 -1.94 0.10
C ILE A 219 1.87 -2.32 -0.82
N VAL A 220 2.31 -1.38 -1.64
CA VAL A 220 3.49 -1.53 -2.50
C VAL A 220 4.43 -0.39 -2.20
N THR A 221 5.67 -0.72 -1.85
CA THR A 221 6.68 0.29 -1.56
C THR A 221 8.05 -0.15 -2.07
N THR A 222 8.90 0.82 -2.42
CA THR A 222 10.33 0.58 -2.63
C THR A 222 11.11 0.64 -1.33
N ALA A 223 10.52 1.14 -0.24
CA ALA A 223 11.12 1.16 1.09
C ALA A 223 10.93 -0.18 1.80
N ARG A 224 11.23 -0.22 3.10
CA ARG A 224 10.85 -1.36 3.95
C ARG A 224 9.34 -1.36 4.15
N VAL A 225 8.69 -2.52 4.17
CA VAL A 225 7.24 -2.61 4.47
C VAL A 225 6.93 -2.10 5.90
N THR A 226 7.92 -2.14 6.79
CA THR A 226 7.93 -1.57 8.15
C THR A 226 8.32 -0.09 8.21
N HIS A 227 8.66 0.54 7.09
CA HIS A 227 8.97 1.96 7.04
C HIS A 227 7.73 2.80 7.40
N ALA A 228 7.94 4.02 7.89
CA ALA A 228 6.89 4.93 8.33
C ALA A 228 5.69 5.04 7.36
N THR A 229 5.94 5.33 6.09
CA THR A 229 4.90 5.57 5.09
C THR A 229 3.94 4.39 4.90
N PRO A 230 4.41 3.16 4.58
CA PRO A 230 3.52 2.00 4.51
C PRO A 230 2.98 1.57 5.88
N ALA A 231 3.78 1.70 6.95
CA ALA A 231 3.39 1.22 8.27
C ALA A 231 2.24 2.01 8.90
N ALA A 232 2.01 3.26 8.50
CA ALA A 232 0.87 4.06 8.98
C ALA A 232 -0.49 3.47 8.57
N LEU A 233 -0.54 2.55 7.59
CA LEU A 233 -1.77 1.85 7.22
C LEU A 233 -2.16 0.76 8.22
N TYR A 234 -1.23 0.22 9.01
CA TYR A 234 -1.50 -0.95 9.83
C TYR A 234 -0.90 -0.95 11.24
N ALA A 235 0.06 -0.08 11.52
CA ALA A 235 0.79 -0.07 12.78
C ALA A 235 0.51 1.19 13.59
N HIS A 236 0.46 1.01 14.90
CA HIS A 236 0.35 2.06 15.89
C HIS A 236 1.57 1.98 16.81
N ALA A 237 2.49 2.94 16.67
CA ALA A 237 3.74 2.95 17.43
C ALA A 237 4.09 4.37 17.91
N PRO A 238 4.59 4.52 19.14
CA PRO A 238 5.11 5.79 19.63
C PRO A 238 6.45 6.17 18.99
N SER A 239 7.03 5.29 18.19
CA SER A 239 8.28 5.54 17.48
C SER A 239 8.27 4.78 16.16
N ARG A 240 8.45 5.50 15.05
CA ARG A 240 8.64 4.92 13.71
C ARG A 240 9.89 4.03 13.60
N TYR A 241 10.80 4.09 14.57
CA TYR A 241 12.03 3.31 14.57
C TYR A 241 11.86 1.92 15.15
N TRP A 242 10.73 1.63 15.80
CA TRP A 242 10.41 0.33 16.38
C TRP A 242 9.97 -0.67 15.30
N GLU A 243 10.75 -0.77 14.22
CA GLU A 243 10.48 -1.62 13.06
C GLU A 243 10.54 -3.12 13.41
N ASP A 244 11.39 -3.48 14.37
CA ASP A 244 11.57 -4.83 14.92
C ASP A 244 11.83 -4.75 16.44
N ASP A 245 11.78 -5.89 17.12
CA ASP A 245 11.91 -6.00 18.57
C ASP A 245 13.30 -5.55 19.09
N SER A 246 14.37 -5.62 18.29
CA SER A 246 15.69 -5.09 18.66
C SER A 246 15.69 -3.57 18.83
N ARG A 247 14.75 -2.88 18.19
CA ARG A 247 14.58 -1.42 18.27
C ARG A 247 13.64 -0.97 19.38
N VAL A 248 12.84 -1.89 19.92
CA VAL A 248 12.00 -1.61 21.09
C VAL A 248 12.86 -1.67 22.35
N PRO A 249 12.79 -0.66 23.25
CA PRO A 249 13.55 -0.68 24.49
C PRO A 249 13.24 -1.95 25.32
N PRO A 250 14.26 -2.62 25.90
CA PRO A 250 14.06 -3.90 26.60
C PRO A 250 12.99 -3.86 27.70
N ALA A 251 12.87 -2.72 28.40
CA ALA A 251 11.92 -2.53 29.50
C ALA A 251 10.44 -2.62 29.06
N VAL A 252 10.13 -2.28 27.81
CA VAL A 252 8.75 -2.22 27.30
C VAL A 252 8.48 -3.21 26.17
N ARG A 253 9.48 -4.02 25.78
CA ARG A 253 9.39 -4.97 24.65
C ARG A 253 8.28 -6.02 24.82
N LYS A 254 7.92 -6.34 26.06
CA LYS A 254 6.82 -7.29 26.36
C LYS A 254 5.44 -6.66 26.14
N ASP A 255 5.31 -5.36 26.41
CA ASP A 255 4.03 -4.65 26.38
C ASP A 255 3.78 -3.98 25.03
N CYS A 256 4.84 -3.48 24.39
CA CYS A 256 4.79 -2.83 23.09
C CYS A 256 5.31 -3.72 21.96
N ARG A 257 4.41 -4.04 21.04
CA ARG A 257 4.70 -4.79 19.82
C ARG A 257 5.43 -3.91 18.81
N ASP A 258 6.48 -4.46 18.20
CA ASP A 258 7.18 -3.85 17.06
C ASP A 258 6.31 -3.82 15.79
N ILE A 259 6.65 -2.94 14.84
CA ILE A 259 5.87 -2.71 13.61
C ILE A 259 5.77 -3.99 12.77
N ALA A 260 6.85 -4.76 12.62
CA ALA A 260 6.81 -6.02 11.87
C ALA A 260 5.84 -7.02 12.49
N LEU A 261 5.84 -7.13 13.83
CA LEU A 261 4.90 -7.99 14.55
C LEU A 261 3.45 -7.51 14.40
N GLN A 262 3.20 -6.19 14.45
CA GLN A 262 1.87 -5.64 14.20
C GLN A 262 1.38 -5.97 12.78
N MET A 263 2.27 -5.95 11.79
CA MET A 263 1.93 -6.34 10.40
C MET A 263 1.47 -7.79 10.28
N VAL A 264 2.02 -8.71 11.08
CA VAL A 264 1.72 -10.14 10.97
C VAL A 264 0.60 -10.58 11.91
N GLU A 265 0.44 -9.93 13.06
CA GLU A 265 -0.45 -10.40 14.13
C GLU A 265 -1.64 -9.49 14.46
N ASN A 266 -1.54 -8.18 14.24
CA ASN A 266 -2.62 -7.24 14.59
C ASN A 266 -3.46 -6.90 13.37
N GLU A 267 -4.74 -6.58 13.57
CA GLU A 267 -5.51 -5.91 12.53
C GLU A 267 -5.09 -4.43 12.41
N PRO A 268 -5.08 -3.84 11.20
CA PRO A 268 -5.46 -4.45 9.90
C PRO A 268 -4.30 -5.17 9.17
N GLY A 269 -3.12 -5.30 9.78
CA GLY A 269 -1.93 -5.88 9.12
C GLY A 269 -2.05 -7.39 8.87
N LYS A 270 -2.37 -8.17 9.91
CA LYS A 270 -2.55 -9.62 9.86
C LYS A 270 -3.57 -10.00 8.80
N SER A 271 -4.65 -9.23 8.75
CA SER A 271 -5.70 -9.42 7.81
C SER A 271 -5.93 -8.16 7.01
N VAL A 272 -4.91 -7.74 6.25
CA VAL A 272 -5.14 -6.96 5.04
C VAL A 272 -6.19 -7.75 4.23
N ASN A 273 -7.46 -7.43 4.48
CA ASN A 273 -8.75 -8.05 4.10
C ASN A 273 -9.19 -9.36 4.80
N HIS A 274 -9.51 -9.32 6.10
CA HIS A 274 -10.45 -10.28 6.69
C HIS A 274 -11.54 -9.59 7.48
N ALA A 275 -12.80 -9.80 7.08
CA ALA A 275 -13.94 -9.57 7.94
C ALA A 275 -13.92 -10.63 9.05
N SER A 276 -13.31 -10.29 10.19
CA SER A 276 -13.33 -11.11 11.42
C SER A 276 -14.75 -11.48 11.84
N HIS A 277 -15.73 -10.63 11.53
CA HIS A 277 -17.13 -10.79 11.90
C HIS A 277 -17.85 -11.92 11.15
N LEU A 278 -17.45 -12.27 9.92
CA LEU A 278 -18.15 -13.28 9.11
C LEU A 278 -17.96 -14.70 9.66
N LEU A 279 -16.79 -15.01 10.23
CA LEU A 279 -16.50 -16.34 10.76
C LEU A 279 -17.22 -16.58 12.11
N GLU A 280 -17.31 -15.56 12.96
CA GLU A 280 -18.03 -15.64 14.23
C GLU A 280 -19.55 -15.75 14.02
N VAL A 281 -20.10 -14.96 13.09
CA VAL A 281 -21.51 -15.06 12.69
C VAL A 281 -21.80 -16.41 12.03
N TYR A 282 -20.92 -16.91 11.16
CA TYR A 282 -21.06 -18.23 10.55
C TYR A 282 -21.01 -19.36 11.59
N ASN A 283 -20.09 -19.31 12.56
CA ASN A 283 -20.00 -20.31 13.62
C ASN A 283 -21.23 -20.27 14.54
N SER A 284 -21.78 -19.08 14.83
CA SER A 284 -23.04 -18.93 15.57
C SER A 284 -24.26 -19.49 14.82
N ILE A 285 -24.35 -19.26 13.50
CA ILE A 285 -25.41 -19.82 12.63
C ILE A 285 -25.26 -21.35 12.46
N ARG A 286 -24.02 -21.84 12.40
CA ARG A 286 -23.73 -23.28 12.34
C ARG A 286 -24.11 -23.99 13.64
N ASP A 287 -23.84 -23.38 14.79
CA ASP A 287 -24.18 -23.98 16.08
C ASP A 287 -25.69 -24.00 16.33
N THR A 288 -26.42 -22.96 15.92
CA THR A 288 -27.89 -22.97 15.94
C THR A 288 -28.48 -24.04 15.01
N THR A 289 -27.94 -24.25 13.80
CA THR A 289 -28.39 -25.33 12.90
C THR A 289 -28.09 -26.74 13.43
N ALA A 290 -26.93 -26.94 14.07
CA ALA A 290 -26.62 -28.20 14.76
C ALA A 290 -27.56 -28.46 15.96
N TRP A 291 -27.92 -27.41 16.71
CA TRP A 291 -28.90 -27.50 17.80
C TRP A 291 -30.30 -27.89 17.32
N PHE A 292 -30.73 -27.40 16.15
CA PHE A 292 -32.02 -27.77 15.56
C PHE A 292 -32.06 -29.21 15.04
N GLU A 293 -30.96 -29.75 14.50
CA GLU A 293 -30.87 -31.18 14.15
C GLU A 293 -30.96 -32.08 15.38
N ILE A 294 -30.27 -31.74 16.47
CA ILE A 294 -30.29 -32.50 17.73
C ILE A 294 -31.68 -32.48 18.39
N SER A 295 -32.32 -31.30 18.45
CA SER A 295 -33.66 -31.16 19.05
C SER A 295 -34.78 -31.79 18.19
N SER A 296 -34.56 -31.95 16.88
CA SER A 296 -35.51 -32.63 15.99
C SER A 296 -35.59 -34.16 16.21
N ASN A 297 -34.53 -34.77 16.76
CA ASN A 297 -34.50 -36.19 17.12
C ASN A 297 -35.14 -36.48 18.50
N ILE A 298 -35.47 -35.46 19.28
CA ILE A 298 -35.98 -35.61 20.67
C ILE A 298 -37.51 -35.46 20.78
N SER A 299 -38.23 -35.06 19.72
CA SER A 299 -39.70 -34.79 19.80
C SER A 299 -40.57 -35.73 18.96
N THR A 300 -40.73 -36.97 19.41
CA THR A 300 -41.85 -37.84 19.01
C THR A 300 -43.02 -37.68 19.96
N SER A 301 -43.97 -36.78 19.66
CA SER A 301 -45.41 -37.01 19.83
C SER A 301 -46.27 -35.75 19.63
N SER A 302 -47.38 -35.93 18.91
CA SER A 302 -48.61 -35.11 18.89
C SER A 302 -48.62 -33.76 18.14
N GLY A 303 -49.43 -33.70 17.05
CA GLY A 303 -49.88 -32.44 16.41
C GLY A 303 -49.66 -32.33 14.89
N ARG A 304 -50.24 -33.24 14.09
CA ARG A 304 -50.17 -33.26 12.61
C ARG A 304 -51.13 -32.25 11.98
N ASN A 305 -50.62 -31.13 11.45
CA ASN A 305 -50.90 -30.61 10.09
C ASN A 305 -50.63 -29.10 9.91
N LYS A 306 -50.83 -28.22 10.91
CA LYS A 306 -50.45 -26.78 10.77
C LYS A 306 -48.98 -26.49 11.16
N ARG A 307 -48.36 -27.35 11.97
CA ARG A 307 -46.94 -27.26 12.35
C ARG A 307 -45.99 -27.73 11.24
N VAL A 308 -46.46 -28.54 10.30
CA VAL A 308 -45.63 -29.13 9.24
C VAL A 308 -45.28 -28.10 8.15
N ASP A 309 -46.21 -27.22 7.77
CA ASP A 309 -45.96 -26.19 6.75
C ASP A 309 -45.10 -25.04 7.28
N LYS A 310 -45.30 -24.62 8.54
CA LYS A 310 -44.43 -23.63 9.19
C LYS A 310 -43.00 -24.20 9.40
N ARG A 311 -42.86 -25.49 9.76
CA ARG A 311 -41.57 -26.21 9.80
C ARG A 311 -40.92 -26.29 8.42
N ARG A 312 -41.67 -26.57 7.34
CA ARG A 312 -41.14 -26.63 5.97
C ARG A 312 -40.69 -25.28 5.43
N SER A 313 -41.40 -24.20 5.77
CA SER A 313 -41.02 -22.81 5.42
C SER A 313 -39.72 -22.41 6.11
N ILE A 314 -39.65 -22.57 7.43
CA ILE A 314 -38.47 -22.20 8.24
C ILE A 314 -37.24 -23.02 7.80
N ASN A 315 -37.37 -24.34 7.61
CA ASN A 315 -36.25 -25.16 7.11
C ASN A 315 -35.82 -24.79 5.69
N ARG A 316 -36.72 -24.31 4.82
CA ARG A 316 -36.36 -23.82 3.48
C ARG A 316 -35.59 -22.52 3.56
N ASP A 317 -35.99 -21.59 4.43
CA ASP A 317 -35.34 -20.29 4.61
C ASP A 317 -33.97 -20.43 5.28
N THR A 318 -33.85 -21.27 6.32
CA THR A 318 -32.56 -21.60 6.95
C THR A 318 -31.62 -22.33 5.99
N ALA A 319 -32.12 -23.27 5.19
CA ALA A 319 -31.31 -23.94 4.16
C ALA A 319 -30.95 -23.00 3.00
N ARG A 320 -31.78 -21.98 2.70
CA ARG A 320 -31.50 -20.96 1.68
C ARG A 320 -30.44 -19.97 2.18
N CYS A 321 -30.50 -19.56 3.45
CA CYS A 321 -29.45 -18.77 4.11
C CYS A 321 -28.14 -19.56 4.27
N ALA A 322 -28.18 -20.85 4.61
CA ALA A 322 -26.98 -21.69 4.67
C ALA A 322 -26.35 -21.92 3.28
N ARG A 323 -27.17 -22.06 2.22
CA ARG A 323 -26.69 -22.09 0.83
C ARG A 323 -26.17 -20.73 0.37
N ALA A 324 -26.83 -19.64 0.74
CA ALA A 324 -26.36 -18.28 0.45
C ALA A 324 -25.05 -17.97 1.20
N ALA A 325 -24.92 -18.37 2.46
CA ALA A 325 -23.71 -18.24 3.26
C ALA A 325 -22.55 -19.09 2.70
N ARG A 326 -22.79 -20.34 2.29
CA ARG A 326 -21.78 -21.17 1.59
C ARG A 326 -21.43 -20.64 0.21
N ALA A 327 -22.40 -20.10 -0.53
CA ALA A 327 -22.14 -19.41 -1.79
C ALA A 327 -21.34 -18.11 -1.54
N LEU A 328 -21.61 -17.38 -0.45
CA LEU A 328 -20.87 -16.20 -0.02
C LEU A 328 -19.45 -16.52 0.43
N GLU A 329 -19.21 -17.63 1.13
CA GLU A 329 -17.87 -18.10 1.52
C GLU A 329 -16.99 -18.33 0.27
N SER A 330 -17.59 -18.70 -0.86
CA SER A 330 -16.92 -18.79 -2.17
C SER A 330 -16.82 -17.47 -2.95
N LEU A 331 -17.64 -16.47 -2.60
CA LEU A 331 -17.73 -15.17 -3.29
C LEU A 331 -16.98 -14.04 -2.58
N THR A 332 -16.67 -14.17 -1.29
CA THR A 332 -15.80 -13.24 -0.55
C THR A 332 -14.33 -13.62 -0.75
N GLN A 333 -13.87 -13.67 -2.01
CA GLN A 333 -12.44 -13.73 -2.29
C GLN A 333 -11.83 -12.39 -1.92
N THR A 334 -11.25 -12.29 -0.73
CA THR A 334 -10.51 -11.10 -0.31
C THR A 334 -9.05 -11.23 -0.75
N LYS A 335 -8.57 -10.28 -1.55
CA LYS A 335 -7.16 -10.28 -2.01
C LYS A 335 -6.32 -9.24 -1.31
N SER A 336 -5.12 -9.65 -0.91
CA SER A 336 -4.17 -8.90 -0.11
C SER A 336 -2.80 -8.91 -0.75
N VAL A 337 -2.18 -7.74 -0.91
CA VAL A 337 -0.83 -7.65 -1.48
C VAL A 337 0.03 -6.76 -0.59
N ILE A 338 1.12 -7.29 -0.05
CA ILE A 338 2.15 -6.51 0.64
C ILE A 338 3.46 -6.77 -0.10
N MET A 339 4.05 -5.71 -0.68
CA MET A 339 5.32 -5.82 -1.38
C MET A 339 6.26 -4.67 -1.02
N GLY A 340 7.50 -5.01 -0.68
CA GLY A 340 8.55 -4.06 -0.42
C GLY A 340 9.81 -4.72 0.12
N GLY A 341 10.76 -3.91 0.59
CA GLY A 341 11.94 -4.42 1.29
C GLY A 341 11.67 -4.70 2.76
N GLY A 342 12.73 -4.95 3.52
CA GLY A 342 12.65 -5.00 4.99
C GLY A 342 12.76 -6.38 5.61
N ARG A 343 12.95 -7.44 4.83
CA ARG A 343 13.06 -8.85 5.28
C ARG A 343 13.87 -9.07 6.55
N ARG A 344 14.99 -8.35 6.75
CA ARG A 344 15.81 -8.44 7.97
C ARG A 344 15.04 -8.18 9.28
N HIS A 345 13.92 -7.43 9.24
CA HIS A 345 13.07 -7.14 10.39
C HIS A 345 12.11 -8.29 10.74
N PHE A 346 11.95 -9.25 9.82
CA PHE A 346 11.11 -10.44 9.94
C PHE A 346 11.90 -11.69 10.32
N LEU A 347 13.21 -11.69 10.08
CA LEU A 347 14.11 -12.82 10.35
C LEU A 347 14.81 -12.67 11.72
N PRO A 348 15.06 -13.78 12.44
CA PRO A 348 15.86 -13.76 13.66
C PRO A 348 17.35 -13.62 13.36
N THR A 349 18.12 -13.18 14.34
CA THR A 349 19.58 -12.96 14.21
C THR A 349 20.37 -14.19 13.78
N VAL A 350 19.86 -15.40 14.03
CA VAL A 350 20.53 -16.64 13.62
C VAL A 350 20.25 -17.05 12.17
N THR A 351 19.36 -16.36 11.47
CA THR A 351 18.96 -16.70 10.10
C THR A 351 19.63 -15.77 9.10
N THR A 352 20.39 -16.34 8.17
CA THR A 352 21.02 -15.63 7.07
C THR A 352 20.00 -15.23 6.00
N ASP A 353 20.14 -14.00 5.51
CA ASP A 353 19.35 -13.44 4.42
C ASP A 353 19.60 -14.21 3.10
N PRO A 354 18.55 -14.74 2.44
CA PRO A 354 18.71 -15.54 1.22
C PRO A 354 19.29 -14.79 0.01
N GLU A 355 19.15 -13.45 -0.08
CA GLU A 355 19.70 -12.67 -1.20
C GLU A 355 21.09 -12.09 -0.88
N HIS A 356 21.47 -11.95 0.39
CA HIS A 356 22.75 -11.36 0.80
C HIS A 356 23.48 -12.29 1.77
N ALA A 357 24.36 -13.13 1.23
CA ALA A 357 25.27 -13.92 2.04
C ALA A 357 26.04 -13.02 3.03
N GLY A 358 25.90 -13.30 4.33
CA GLY A 358 26.57 -12.55 5.41
C GLY A 358 25.74 -11.43 6.05
N ARG A 359 24.48 -11.22 5.66
CA ARG A 359 23.54 -10.39 6.44
C ARG A 359 22.57 -11.29 7.20
N GLU A 360 22.50 -11.08 8.50
CA GLU A 360 21.57 -11.78 9.38
C GLU A 360 20.27 -10.99 9.58
N GLY A 361 19.24 -11.69 10.06
CA GLY A 361 18.05 -11.05 10.62
C GLY A 361 18.35 -10.18 11.84
N ARG A 362 17.35 -9.44 12.29
CA ARG A 362 17.48 -8.51 13.42
C ARG A 362 16.71 -8.92 14.65
N ARG A 363 15.77 -9.87 14.52
CA ARG A 363 14.89 -10.19 15.63
C ARG A 363 15.63 -10.91 16.76
N LEU A 364 15.41 -10.45 17.99
CA LEU A 364 16.03 -11.00 19.21
C LEU A 364 15.14 -12.05 19.88
N ASP A 365 13.85 -12.09 19.52
CA ASP A 365 12.87 -13.05 20.01
C ASP A 365 12.96 -14.45 19.36
N GLY A 366 13.89 -14.63 18.42
CA GLY A 366 14.11 -15.91 17.73
C GLY A 366 13.01 -16.29 16.74
N ARG A 367 12.05 -15.40 16.46
CA ARG A 367 10.92 -15.70 15.56
C ARG A 367 11.26 -15.41 14.11
N ASN A 368 10.71 -16.22 13.20
CA ASN A 368 10.66 -15.94 11.78
C ASN A 368 9.24 -15.54 11.39
N LEU A 369 9.00 -14.23 11.29
CA LEU A 369 7.68 -13.68 11.03
C LEU A 369 7.17 -13.96 9.60
N ALA A 370 8.08 -14.11 8.63
CA ALA A 370 7.69 -14.48 7.26
C ALA A 370 7.12 -15.92 7.24
N GLU A 371 7.76 -16.84 7.95
CA GLU A 371 7.24 -18.20 8.12
C GLU A 371 5.96 -18.24 8.95
N ASP A 372 5.87 -17.43 10.01
CA ASP A 372 4.66 -17.32 10.83
C ASP A 372 3.47 -16.83 9.99
N TRP A 373 3.68 -15.86 9.10
CA TRP A 373 2.67 -15.38 8.17
C TRP A 373 2.22 -16.50 7.22
N VAL A 374 3.15 -17.20 6.56
CA VAL A 374 2.81 -18.33 5.67
C VAL A 374 2.05 -19.42 6.43
N ARG A 375 2.46 -19.70 7.67
CA ARG A 375 1.85 -20.70 8.54
C ARG A 375 0.43 -20.32 8.93
N ASP A 376 0.17 -19.05 9.27
CA ASP A 376 -1.18 -18.52 9.53
C ASP A 376 -2.09 -18.75 8.31
N LYS A 377 -1.62 -18.34 7.11
CA LYS A 377 -2.43 -18.46 5.90
C LYS A 377 -2.70 -19.92 5.52
N ARG A 378 -1.70 -20.79 5.67
CA ARG A 378 -1.86 -22.24 5.46
C ARG A 378 -2.84 -22.87 6.45
N ARG A 379 -2.77 -22.51 7.75
CA ARG A 379 -3.71 -22.98 8.78
C ARG A 379 -5.15 -22.57 8.46
N ARG A 380 -5.33 -21.37 7.91
CA ARG A 380 -6.61 -20.81 7.48
C ARG A 380 -7.07 -21.29 6.10
N ARG A 381 -6.31 -22.17 5.44
CA ARG A 381 -6.57 -22.69 4.08
C ARG A 381 -6.72 -21.60 3.02
N LEU A 382 -6.00 -20.49 3.20
CA LEU A 382 -5.97 -19.37 2.26
C LEU A 382 -4.89 -19.60 1.18
N ARG A 383 -5.15 -19.16 -0.05
CA ARG A 383 -4.19 -19.23 -1.15
C ARG A 383 -3.15 -18.12 -0.99
N ALA A 384 -2.07 -18.42 -0.27
CA ALA A 384 -1.02 -17.46 0.04
C ALA A 384 0.32 -17.86 -0.57
N GLN A 385 1.09 -16.87 -1.00
CA GLN A 385 2.44 -17.05 -1.49
C GLN A 385 3.39 -16.00 -0.92
N TYR A 386 4.54 -16.47 -0.43
CA TYR A 386 5.65 -15.62 -0.02
C TYR A 386 6.70 -15.61 -1.13
N LEU A 387 7.10 -14.42 -1.54
CA LEU A 387 8.07 -14.19 -2.60
C LEU A 387 9.25 -13.40 -2.07
N ASN A 388 10.45 -13.80 -2.47
CA ASN A 388 11.68 -13.18 -2.03
C ASN A 388 12.68 -12.89 -3.15
N THR A 389 12.34 -13.17 -4.41
CA THR A 389 13.14 -12.80 -5.59
C THR A 389 12.28 -12.28 -6.73
N ARG A 390 12.90 -11.57 -7.70
CA ARG A 390 12.22 -11.05 -8.89
C ARG A 390 11.70 -12.18 -9.79
N GLU A 391 12.45 -13.26 -9.93
CA GLU A 391 12.11 -14.38 -10.81
C GLU A 391 10.85 -15.10 -10.34
N GLN A 392 10.64 -15.18 -9.02
CA GLN A 392 9.42 -15.75 -8.48
C GLN A 392 8.22 -14.84 -8.73
N LEU A 393 8.38 -13.52 -8.64
CA LEU A 393 7.31 -12.58 -8.99
C LEU A 393 6.97 -12.65 -10.47
N ALA A 394 7.96 -12.71 -11.35
CA ALA A 394 7.75 -12.79 -12.79
C ALA A 394 7.00 -14.07 -13.22
N LYS A 395 7.07 -15.14 -12.42
CA LYS A 395 6.37 -16.43 -12.65
C LYS A 395 5.05 -16.55 -11.90
N LEU A 396 4.68 -15.55 -11.10
CA LEU A 396 3.45 -15.58 -10.31
C LEU A 396 2.22 -15.51 -11.21
N ASP A 397 1.26 -16.42 -11.01
CA ASP A 397 -0.08 -16.27 -11.58
C ASP A 397 -1.02 -15.54 -10.60
N PRO A 398 -1.47 -14.31 -10.90
CA PRO A 398 -2.35 -13.51 -10.03
C PRO A 398 -3.72 -14.13 -9.75
N ARG A 399 -4.15 -15.11 -10.54
CA ARG A 399 -5.44 -15.81 -10.36
C ARG A 399 -5.34 -16.94 -9.34
N SER A 400 -4.14 -17.44 -9.12
CA SER A 400 -3.86 -18.56 -8.21
C SER A 400 -3.66 -18.12 -6.76
N VAL A 401 -3.38 -16.83 -6.52
CA VAL A 401 -3.03 -16.28 -5.20
C VAL A 401 -4.02 -15.21 -4.75
N ASP A 402 -4.44 -15.33 -3.50
CA ASP A 402 -5.27 -14.32 -2.80
C ASP A 402 -4.40 -13.44 -1.89
N TYR A 403 -3.38 -14.02 -1.24
CA TYR A 403 -2.50 -13.30 -0.31
C TYR A 403 -1.05 -13.35 -0.79
N LEU A 404 -0.46 -12.19 -1.04
CA LEU A 404 0.91 -12.07 -1.50
C LEU A 404 1.74 -11.27 -0.50
N LEU A 405 2.83 -11.86 -0.01
CA LEU A 405 3.88 -11.16 0.73
C LEU A 405 5.17 -11.23 -0.08
N GLY A 406 5.60 -10.09 -0.62
CA GLY A 406 6.83 -9.96 -1.40
C GLY A 406 7.88 -9.15 -0.65
N GLU A 407 8.92 -9.80 -0.14
CA GLU A 407 10.04 -9.16 0.57
C GLU A 407 11.36 -9.36 -0.18
N SER A 408 11.80 -8.36 -0.93
CA SER A 408 13.06 -8.44 -1.69
C SER A 408 13.82 -7.13 -1.69
N HIS A 409 15.16 -7.24 -1.70
CA HIS A 409 16.05 -6.11 -1.95
C HIS A 409 16.20 -5.85 -3.46
N ALA A 410 15.92 -6.81 -4.35
CA ALA A 410 15.96 -6.57 -5.80
C ALA A 410 14.85 -5.60 -6.30
N LEU A 411 13.89 -5.29 -5.41
CA LEU A 411 12.79 -4.33 -5.62
C LEU A 411 13.25 -2.88 -5.79
N TRP A 412 14.53 -2.57 -5.54
CA TRP A 412 15.12 -1.25 -5.75
C TRP A 412 15.40 -0.90 -7.22
N SER A 413 15.19 -1.83 -8.17
CA SER A 413 15.46 -1.60 -9.60
C SER A 413 14.22 -1.09 -10.36
N ARG A 414 14.42 -0.12 -11.27
CA ARG A 414 13.37 0.51 -12.10
C ARG A 414 12.42 -0.46 -12.82
N ALA A 415 12.85 -1.69 -13.08
CA ALA A 415 12.05 -2.69 -13.77
C ALA A 415 10.84 -3.16 -12.95
N PHE A 416 10.90 -3.07 -11.62
CA PHE A 416 9.92 -3.67 -10.72
C PHE A 416 8.56 -2.96 -10.68
N LEU A 417 8.55 -1.62 -10.70
CA LEU A 417 7.30 -0.85 -10.69
C LEU A 417 6.44 -1.13 -11.92
N SER A 418 7.06 -1.41 -13.07
CA SER A 418 6.36 -1.75 -14.31
C SER A 418 5.67 -3.11 -14.22
N GLU A 419 6.35 -4.12 -13.65
CA GLU A 419 5.81 -5.48 -13.48
C GLU A 419 4.69 -5.49 -12.42
N THR A 420 4.84 -4.72 -11.33
CA THR A 420 3.85 -4.63 -10.25
C THR A 420 2.52 -4.01 -10.68
N VAL A 421 2.55 -2.96 -11.51
CA VAL A 421 1.32 -2.33 -12.02
C VAL A 421 0.55 -3.28 -12.94
N SER A 422 1.23 -4.20 -13.63
CA SER A 422 0.57 -5.24 -14.43
C SER A 422 -0.15 -6.28 -13.58
N LEU A 423 0.26 -6.50 -12.34
CA LEU A 423 -0.37 -7.45 -11.41
C LEU A 423 -1.63 -6.88 -10.72
N LEU A 424 -1.73 -5.54 -10.67
CA LEU A 424 -2.86 -4.82 -10.06
C LEU A 424 -4.00 -4.53 -11.05
N ARG A 425 -3.83 -4.86 -12.34
CA ARG A 425 -4.88 -4.86 -13.36
C ARG A 425 -5.48 -6.24 -13.49
#